data_AF-R9A0G8-F1
#
_entry.id   AF-R9A0G8-F1
#
_cell.length_a   1.000
_cell.length_b   1.000
_cell.length_c   1.000
_cell.angle_alpha   90.00
_cell.angle_beta   90.00
_cell.angle_gamma   90.00
#
_symmetry.space_group_name_H-M   'P 1'
#
loop_
_entity.id
_entity.type
_entity.pdbx_description
1 polymer ?
#
loop_
_entity_poly.entity_id
_entity_poly.type
_entity_poly.pdbx_seq_one_letter_code
_entity_poly.pdbx_strand_id
1 'polypeptide(L)'
;MKKFFFFSLFFVLFFFFALASQSIVSVKLQELRFGILRDQLMNYELSSQTLRERLKQMFLSKDDYMSEVKVNILESGIMNSETEGLDLKMSWQDRFGLYVINSVRFLNFKPALELEEQQKTIIRLQFAFYMERTRKYPIASKKYQELEESITSSLSDEMAFTLLHYGYCLVMMGEREKAFLKLTKAIDLFPGTHYAENASLLISFLEEGEKKKEELKNKKKSPEELAYSLFQSGDYEETLKTLENLPILTKDQSYIKARAMEELGKTSNAVKEYIQLVKQKQNKEVAIRANRRLLLIGNFYQENKSLVAFSKEEATKLGDAKAAENIEEGKSLVLKPVIIEKVLKSETASNLSAEEAKELNQIKENIRESLEDSKGETTKLATVVSEEKIPLVAETPEVTLKTTEQTPPVVIKKQLPQTPLKLKVKLRDGREVVCDEVRIEGNLATLQLGSFGLNLPYDLVVSVQVSGDRAGIVKLITGSGSQVESSRWIQDSSGDWTKPKSLEAPVVRGEVKSFRL
;
A
#
# COMPACT_ATOMS: atom_id res chain seq x y z
N MET A 1 50.92 -9.02 44.57
CA MET A 1 49.84 -9.84 43.98
C MET A 1 48.44 -9.26 44.21
N LYS A 2 47.96 -9.06 45.46
CA LYS A 2 46.60 -8.51 45.70
C LYS A 2 46.31 -7.15 45.03
N LYS A 3 47.24 -6.19 45.08
CA LYS A 3 47.07 -4.87 44.42
C LYS A 3 46.98 -4.96 42.89
N PHE A 4 47.74 -5.88 42.28
CA PHE A 4 47.70 -6.13 40.84
C PHE A 4 46.40 -6.82 40.42
N PHE A 5 45.90 -7.74 41.25
CA PHE A 5 44.59 -8.36 41.06
C PHE A 5 43.44 -7.34 41.13
N PHE A 6 43.43 -6.45 42.12
CA PHE A 6 42.42 -5.38 42.21
C PHE A 6 42.50 -4.40 41.04
N PHE A 7 43.71 -4.05 40.59
CA PHE A 7 43.91 -3.18 39.44
C PHE A 7 43.43 -3.84 38.12
N SER A 8 43.75 -5.12 37.93
CA SER A 8 43.27 -5.91 36.79
C SER A 8 41.74 -6.08 36.82
N LEU A 9 41.16 -6.33 37.99
CA LEU A 9 39.71 -6.45 38.17
C LEU A 9 39.01 -5.13 37.85
N PHE A 10 39.57 -4.01 38.28
CA PHE A 10 39.05 -2.68 37.97
C PHE A 10 39.06 -2.41 36.46
N PHE A 11 40.16 -2.72 35.77
CA PHE A 11 40.23 -2.56 34.31
C PHE A 11 39.24 -3.46 33.56
N VAL A 12 39.08 -4.71 34.00
CA VAL A 12 38.09 -5.64 33.43
C VAL A 12 36.67 -5.11 33.63
N LEU A 13 36.34 -4.63 34.84
CA LEU A 13 35.03 -4.03 35.13
C LEU A 13 34.80 -2.76 34.33
N PHE A 14 35.80 -1.89 34.19
CA PHE A 14 35.70 -0.66 33.41
C PHE A 14 35.45 -0.97 31.92
N PHE A 15 36.20 -1.91 31.35
CA PHE A 15 36.02 -2.32 29.96
C PHE A 15 34.65 -2.99 29.74
N PHE A 16 34.21 -3.83 30.68
CA PHE A 16 32.87 -4.40 30.65
C PHE A 16 31.79 -3.32 30.70
N PHE A 17 31.95 -2.29 31.53
CA PHE A 17 30.99 -1.20 31.64
C PHE A 17 30.94 -0.34 30.36
N ALA A 18 32.10 -0.07 29.75
CA ALA A 18 32.18 0.64 28.48
C ALA A 18 31.50 -0.14 27.35
N LEU A 19 31.78 -1.45 27.22
CA LEU A 19 31.12 -2.32 26.25
C LEU A 19 29.62 -2.43 26.48
N ALA A 20 29.19 -2.65 27.73
CA ALA A 20 27.78 -2.72 28.09
C ALA A 20 27.06 -1.41 27.76
N SER A 21 27.68 -0.25 28.07
CA SER A 21 27.12 1.06 27.76
C SER A 21 26.93 1.26 26.25
N GLN A 22 27.95 0.93 25.44
CA GLN A 22 27.86 1.03 23.98
C GLN A 22 26.80 0.10 23.40
N SER A 23 26.76 -1.16 23.85
CA SER A 23 25.76 -2.14 23.43
C SER A 23 24.33 -1.73 23.83
N ILE A 24 24.14 -1.15 25.01
CA ILE A 24 22.82 -0.65 25.45
C ILE A 24 22.34 0.47 24.52
N VAL A 25 23.21 1.41 24.17
CA VAL A 25 22.87 2.51 23.24
C VAL A 25 22.48 1.94 21.87
N SER A 26 23.23 0.96 21.37
CA SER A 26 22.92 0.30 20.09
C SER A 26 21.54 -0.36 20.10
N VAL A 27 21.23 -1.14 21.15
CA VAL A 27 19.91 -1.78 21.30
C VAL A 27 18.79 -0.75 21.44
N LYS A 28 19.02 0.36 22.16
CA LYS A 28 18.03 1.44 22.29
C LYS A 28 17.79 2.16 20.98
N LEU A 29 18.84 2.39 20.18
CA LEU A 29 18.70 2.91 18.82
C LEU A 29 17.94 1.93 17.93
N GLN A 30 18.17 0.63 18.09
CA GLN A 30 17.45 -0.39 17.34
C GLN A 30 15.98 -0.49 17.75
N GLU A 31 15.67 -0.43 19.05
CA GLU A 31 14.31 -0.32 19.58
C GLU A 31 13.61 0.94 19.03
N LEU A 32 14.30 2.08 18.99
CA LEU A 32 13.76 3.32 18.43
C LEU A 32 13.54 3.20 16.92
N ARG A 33 14.46 2.56 16.18
CA ARG A 33 14.27 2.26 14.75
C ARG A 33 13.10 1.33 14.52
N PHE A 34 12.92 0.30 15.35
CA PHE A 34 11.76 -0.59 15.28
C PHE A 34 10.47 0.12 15.64
N GLY A 35 10.48 1.02 16.64
CA GLY A 35 9.33 1.86 16.99
C GLY A 35 8.95 2.81 15.85
N ILE A 36 9.93 3.51 15.27
CA ILE A 36 9.73 4.36 14.09
C ILE A 36 9.22 3.53 12.92
N LEU A 37 9.81 2.36 12.67
CA LEU A 37 9.36 1.47 11.60
C LEU A 37 7.93 1.02 11.88
N ARG A 38 7.59 0.53 13.07
CA ARG A 38 6.21 0.19 13.45
C ARG A 38 5.23 1.34 13.17
N ASP A 39 5.59 2.56 13.60
CA ASP A 39 4.74 3.74 13.48
C ASP A 39 4.65 4.26 12.02
N GLN A 40 5.74 4.21 11.25
CA GLN A 40 5.82 4.65 9.85
C GLN A 40 5.27 3.60 8.86
N LEU A 41 5.54 2.32 9.10
CA LEU A 41 5.30 1.18 8.22
C LEU A 41 3.86 0.69 8.25
N MET A 42 3.24 0.74 9.43
CA MET A 42 1.84 0.33 9.53
C MET A 42 0.89 1.52 9.50
N ASN A 43 1.37 2.74 9.85
CA ASN A 43 0.59 3.96 10.03
C ASN A 43 -0.87 3.61 10.26
N TYR A 44 -1.12 2.94 11.39
CA TYR A 44 -2.30 2.09 11.54
C TYR A 44 -3.60 2.86 11.33
N GLU A 45 -3.57 4.13 11.69
CA GLU A 45 -4.64 5.08 11.42
C GLU A 45 -4.83 5.30 9.91
N LEU A 46 -3.77 5.56 9.14
CA LEU A 46 -3.86 5.65 7.69
C LEU A 46 -4.33 4.34 7.05
N SER A 47 -3.87 3.18 7.51
CA SER A 47 -4.37 1.89 7.01
C SER A 47 -5.86 1.72 7.27
N SER A 48 -6.28 2.06 8.48
CA SER A 48 -7.67 2.04 8.91
C SER A 48 -8.53 3.04 8.13
N GLN A 49 -8.04 4.25 7.89
CA GLN A 49 -8.71 5.23 7.03
C GLN A 49 -8.80 4.72 5.59
N THR A 50 -7.75 4.07 5.08
CA THR A 50 -7.72 3.53 3.73
C THR A 50 -8.69 2.38 3.56
N LEU A 51 -8.77 1.47 4.55
CA LEU A 51 -9.78 0.42 4.63
C LEU A 51 -11.19 1.02 4.66
N ARG A 52 -11.41 2.07 5.47
CA ARG A 52 -12.70 2.78 5.51
C ARG A 52 -13.09 3.35 4.15
N GLU A 53 -12.17 4.00 3.45
CA GLU A 53 -12.43 4.53 2.11
C GLU A 53 -12.67 3.40 1.10
N ARG A 54 -11.96 2.27 1.19
CA ARG A 54 -12.24 1.08 0.40
C ARG A 54 -13.64 0.52 0.66
N LEU A 55 -14.09 0.49 1.91
CA LEU A 55 -15.44 0.04 2.26
C LEU A 55 -16.50 0.98 1.69
N LYS A 56 -16.31 2.30 1.82
CA LYS A 56 -17.21 3.28 1.20
C LYS A 56 -17.23 3.13 -0.31
N GLN A 57 -16.09 2.91 -0.95
CA GLN A 57 -16.01 2.63 -2.38
C GLN A 57 -16.83 1.37 -2.71
N MET A 58 -16.61 0.29 -1.98
CA MET A 58 -17.23 -1.01 -2.22
C MET A 58 -18.75 -1.01 -1.99
N PHE A 59 -19.25 -0.30 -0.98
CA PHE A 59 -20.68 -0.32 -0.64
C PHE A 59 -21.47 0.86 -1.22
N LEU A 60 -20.84 2.02 -1.42
CA LEU A 60 -21.52 3.27 -1.78
C LEU A 60 -21.13 3.80 -3.17
N SER A 61 -19.93 3.49 -3.68
CA SER A 61 -19.36 4.14 -4.88
C SER A 61 -18.59 3.17 -5.81
N LYS A 62 -19.24 2.03 -6.11
CA LYS A 62 -18.64 0.84 -6.74
C LYS A 62 -17.94 1.03 -8.09
N ASP A 63 -18.38 2.01 -8.87
CA ASP A 63 -17.85 2.30 -10.22
C ASP A 63 -16.99 3.57 -10.26
N ASP A 64 -16.68 4.18 -9.10
CA ASP A 64 -15.79 5.34 -9.03
C ASP A 64 -14.31 4.90 -9.08
N TYR A 65 -13.80 4.80 -10.30
CA TYR A 65 -12.41 4.44 -10.56
C TYR A 65 -11.40 5.41 -9.95
N MET A 66 -11.74 6.70 -9.78
CA MET A 66 -10.82 7.70 -9.24
C MET A 66 -10.59 7.47 -7.74
N SER A 67 -11.67 7.17 -7.01
CA SER A 67 -11.57 6.79 -5.60
C SER A 67 -10.73 5.52 -5.42
N GLU A 68 -10.89 4.54 -6.30
CA GLU A 68 -10.08 3.31 -6.26
C GLU A 68 -8.60 3.54 -6.60
N VAL A 69 -8.29 4.38 -7.60
CA VAL A 69 -6.92 4.81 -7.89
C VAL A 69 -6.31 5.49 -6.66
N LYS A 70 -7.05 6.40 -6.03
CA LYS A 70 -6.60 7.11 -4.83
C LYS A 70 -6.30 6.14 -3.68
N VAL A 71 -7.20 5.20 -3.40
CA VAL A 71 -7.01 4.16 -2.39
C VAL A 71 -5.74 3.35 -2.70
N ASN A 72 -5.54 2.89 -3.94
CA ASN A 72 -4.34 2.13 -4.32
C ASN A 72 -3.03 2.93 -4.13
N ILE A 73 -3.03 4.24 -4.44
CA ILE A 73 -1.87 5.11 -4.19
C ILE A 73 -1.57 5.20 -2.69
N LEU A 74 -2.59 5.43 -1.86
CA LEU A 74 -2.44 5.51 -0.41
C LEU A 74 -1.91 4.19 0.18
N GLU A 75 -2.46 3.05 -0.24
CA GLU A 75 -2.01 1.72 0.18
C GLU A 75 -0.58 1.41 -0.25
N SER A 76 -0.14 1.96 -1.39
CA SER A 76 1.26 1.84 -1.81
C SER A 76 2.21 2.63 -0.93
N GLY A 77 1.73 3.75 -0.36
CA GLY A 77 2.47 4.56 0.62
C GLY A 77 2.69 3.81 1.94
N ILE A 78 1.63 3.15 2.44
CA ILE A 78 1.71 2.32 3.67
C ILE A 78 2.77 1.23 3.51
N MET A 79 2.81 0.53 2.37
CA MET A 79 3.72 -0.60 2.15
C MET A 79 5.20 -0.24 1.94
N ASN A 80 5.52 1.04 1.69
CA ASN A 80 6.84 1.47 1.23
C ASN A 80 7.44 2.63 2.02
N SER A 81 6.89 2.96 3.19
CA SER A 81 7.56 3.87 4.10
C SER A 81 8.93 3.31 4.50
N GLU A 82 9.95 4.07 4.11
CA GLU A 82 11.37 4.01 4.51
C GLU A 82 11.87 2.63 4.97
N THR A 83 12.21 1.74 4.03
CA THR A 83 13.08 0.59 4.33
C THR A 83 14.49 0.72 3.77
N GLU A 84 14.82 1.84 3.11
CA GLU A 84 16.19 2.13 2.68
C GLU A 84 17.05 2.48 3.88
N GLY A 85 18.05 1.63 4.18
CA GLY A 85 19.02 1.84 5.27
C GLY A 85 18.69 1.14 6.60
N LEU A 86 17.54 0.50 6.73
CA LEU A 86 17.19 -0.30 7.91
C LEU A 86 17.74 -1.72 7.74
N ASP A 87 19.01 -1.91 8.08
CA ASP A 87 19.51 -3.25 8.35
C ASP A 87 18.87 -3.73 9.66
N LEU A 88 17.84 -4.56 9.53
CA LEU A 88 17.07 -5.07 10.67
C LEU A 88 17.82 -6.18 11.42
N LYS A 89 19.03 -6.53 10.98
CA LYS A 89 19.83 -7.59 11.60
C LYS A 89 20.44 -7.08 12.91
N MET A 90 20.16 -7.79 14.00
CA MET A 90 20.91 -7.61 15.25
C MET A 90 22.35 -8.11 15.05
N SER A 91 23.32 -7.24 15.32
CA SER A 91 24.72 -7.65 15.44
C SER A 91 24.93 -8.46 16.73
N TRP A 92 26.06 -9.16 16.83
CA TRP A 92 26.44 -9.84 18.08
C TRP A 92 26.52 -8.87 19.27
N GLN A 93 26.90 -7.61 19.03
CA GLN A 93 26.94 -6.56 20.05
C GLN A 93 25.53 -6.17 20.52
N ASP A 94 24.54 -6.19 19.63
CA ASP A 94 23.14 -5.92 19.97
C ASP A 94 22.54 -7.07 20.78
N ARG A 95 22.85 -8.32 20.42
CA ARG A 95 22.42 -9.51 21.19
C ARG A 95 22.97 -9.48 22.62
N PHE A 96 24.25 -9.14 22.76
CA PHE A 96 24.86 -8.94 24.08
C PHE A 96 24.20 -7.78 24.84
N GLY A 97 23.96 -6.65 24.19
CA GLY A 97 23.23 -5.52 24.78
C GLY A 97 21.83 -5.90 25.24
N LEU A 98 21.10 -6.68 24.45
CA LEU A 98 19.75 -7.12 24.76
C LEU A 98 19.74 -8.04 25.97
N TYR A 99 20.71 -8.95 26.07
CA TYR A 99 20.89 -9.80 27.25
C TYR A 99 21.12 -8.98 28.52
N VAL A 100 22.01 -7.97 28.45
CA VAL A 100 22.28 -7.09 29.59
C VAL A 100 21.03 -6.29 29.97
N ILE A 101 20.33 -5.71 29.00
CA ILE A 101 19.10 -4.95 29.24
C ILE A 101 18.02 -5.84 29.84
N ASN A 102 17.79 -7.03 29.29
CA ASN A 102 16.78 -7.96 29.79
C ASN A 102 17.11 -8.47 31.18
N SER A 103 18.39 -8.67 31.51
CA SER A 103 18.83 -8.99 32.88
C SER A 103 18.48 -7.87 33.86
N VAL A 104 18.74 -6.61 33.49
CA VAL A 104 18.37 -5.45 34.32
C VAL A 104 16.85 -5.28 34.41
N ARG A 105 16.12 -5.49 33.32
CA ARG A 105 14.65 -5.43 33.30
C ARG A 105 14.04 -6.52 34.18
N PHE A 106 14.56 -7.74 34.11
CA PHE A 106 14.15 -8.84 34.98
C PHE A 106 14.34 -8.52 36.46
N LEU A 107 15.51 -7.98 36.83
CA LEU A 107 15.76 -7.51 38.21
C LEU A 107 14.81 -6.40 38.66
N ASN A 108 14.28 -5.62 37.71
CA ASN A 108 13.29 -4.56 37.94
C ASN A 108 11.84 -5.04 37.70
N PHE A 109 11.60 -6.34 37.57
CA PHE A 109 10.27 -6.93 37.27
C PHE A 109 9.59 -6.32 36.03
N LYS A 110 10.37 -5.86 35.06
CA LYS A 110 9.87 -5.39 33.76
C LYS A 110 9.91 -6.55 32.75
N PRO A 111 8.93 -6.63 31.84
CA PRO A 111 8.94 -7.63 30.78
C PRO A 111 10.18 -7.47 29.89
N ALA A 112 10.66 -8.59 29.35
CA ALA A 112 11.79 -8.62 28.43
C ALA A 112 11.48 -7.86 27.13
N LEU A 113 12.53 -7.36 26.48
CA LEU A 113 12.47 -6.86 25.11
C LEU A 113 12.71 -8.03 24.14
N GLU A 114 11.78 -8.20 23.21
CA GLU A 114 11.77 -9.26 22.19
C GLU A 114 11.85 -8.65 20.78
N LEU A 115 12.95 -7.94 20.50
CA LEU A 115 13.10 -7.17 19.25
C LEU A 115 13.07 -8.04 17.99
N GLU A 116 13.62 -9.27 18.04
CA GLU A 116 13.60 -10.20 16.91
C GLU A 116 12.18 -10.71 16.60
N GLU A 117 11.36 -10.94 17.62
CA GLU A 117 9.98 -11.40 17.45
C GLU A 117 9.09 -10.29 16.88
N GLN A 118 9.26 -9.05 17.37
CA GLN A 118 8.59 -7.87 16.83
C GLN A 118 8.89 -7.68 15.33
N GLN A 119 10.14 -7.88 14.90
CA GLN A 119 10.51 -7.82 13.49
C GLN A 119 9.78 -8.89 12.65
N LYS A 120 9.74 -10.14 13.14
CA LYS A 120 9.05 -11.24 12.45
C LYS A 120 7.57 -10.93 12.28
N THR A 121 6.93 -10.42 13.33
CA THR A 121 5.51 -10.02 13.33
C THR A 121 5.25 -8.93 12.30
N ILE A 122 6.08 -7.90 12.24
CA ILE A 122 5.97 -6.81 11.26
C ILE A 122 6.04 -7.36 9.82
N ILE A 123 7.03 -8.20 9.50
CA ILE A 123 7.17 -8.76 8.14
C ILE A 123 5.94 -9.60 7.76
N ARG A 124 5.43 -10.41 8.69
CA ARG A 124 4.23 -11.22 8.47
C ARG A 124 2.98 -10.36 8.25
N LEU A 125 2.82 -9.29 9.02
CA LEU A 125 1.72 -8.33 8.87
C LEU A 125 1.71 -7.69 7.48
N GLN A 126 2.87 -7.25 7.01
CA GLN A 126 3.01 -6.66 5.68
C GLN A 126 2.71 -7.64 4.56
N PHE A 127 3.15 -8.89 4.72
CA PHE A 127 2.85 -9.93 3.76
C PHE A 127 1.34 -10.21 3.70
N ALA A 128 0.68 -10.35 4.85
CA ALA A 128 -0.77 -10.54 4.92
C ALA A 128 -1.51 -9.35 4.27
N PHE A 129 -1.12 -8.12 4.59
CA PHE A 129 -1.71 -6.91 4.04
C PHE A 129 -1.49 -6.77 2.53
N TYR A 130 -0.32 -7.15 2.01
CA TYR A 130 -0.08 -7.21 0.58
C TYR A 130 -1.00 -8.21 -0.13
N MET A 131 -1.22 -9.37 0.47
CA MET A 131 -2.14 -10.38 -0.08
C MET A 131 -3.58 -9.90 -0.05
N GLU A 132 -4.01 -9.21 1.02
CA GLU A 132 -5.33 -8.56 1.10
C GLU A 132 -5.50 -7.53 -0.02
N ARG A 133 -4.51 -6.64 -0.23
CA ARG A 133 -4.56 -5.61 -1.26
C ARG A 133 -4.66 -6.19 -2.67
N THR A 134 -4.01 -7.33 -2.91
CA THR A 134 -4.07 -8.03 -4.20
C THR A 134 -5.27 -8.98 -4.31
N ARG A 135 -6.26 -8.83 -3.41
CA ARG A 135 -7.53 -9.58 -3.38
C ARG A 135 -7.38 -11.09 -3.19
N LYS A 136 -6.24 -11.53 -2.64
CA LYS A 136 -5.97 -12.94 -2.29
C LYS A 136 -6.42 -13.19 -0.87
N TYR A 137 -7.71 -12.95 -0.61
CA TYR A 137 -8.30 -13.03 0.71
C TYR A 137 -8.09 -14.38 1.42
N PRO A 138 -8.15 -15.55 0.74
CA PRO A 138 -7.85 -16.83 1.40
C PRO A 138 -6.44 -16.90 1.99
N ILE A 139 -5.44 -16.41 1.26
CA ILE A 139 -4.04 -16.40 1.70
C ILE A 139 -3.88 -15.38 2.84
N ALA A 140 -4.41 -14.17 2.66
CA ALA A 140 -4.33 -13.10 3.66
C ALA A 140 -4.99 -13.52 4.98
N SER A 141 -6.20 -14.08 4.90
CA SER A 141 -6.97 -14.60 6.03
C SER A 141 -6.19 -15.64 6.84
N LYS A 142 -5.59 -16.63 6.16
CA LYS A 142 -4.76 -17.65 6.82
C LYS A 142 -3.57 -17.01 7.55
N LYS A 143 -2.93 -16.01 6.95
CA LYS A 143 -1.79 -15.32 7.55
C LYS A 143 -2.18 -14.45 8.74
N TYR A 144 -3.34 -13.80 8.68
CA TYR A 144 -3.86 -13.08 9.84
C TYR A 144 -4.26 -14.03 10.97
N GLN A 145 -4.77 -15.21 10.68
CA GLN A 145 -5.01 -16.23 11.71
C GLN A 145 -3.70 -16.66 12.39
N GLU A 146 -2.68 -17.01 11.60
CA GLU A 146 -1.34 -17.36 12.14
C GLU A 146 -0.78 -16.21 13.01
N LEU A 147 -0.99 -14.96 12.60
CA LEU A 147 -0.59 -13.77 13.36
C LEU A 147 -1.36 -13.64 14.68
N GLU A 148 -2.68 -13.77 14.67
CA GLU A 148 -3.52 -13.71 15.88
C GLU A 148 -3.09 -14.74 16.93
N GLU A 149 -2.68 -15.93 16.51
CA GLU A 149 -2.19 -16.99 17.39
C GLU A 149 -0.75 -16.71 17.91
N SER A 150 0.06 -16.00 17.14
CA SER A 150 1.47 -15.74 17.47
C SER A 150 1.72 -14.45 18.27
N ILE A 151 0.82 -13.45 18.18
CA ILE A 151 1.00 -12.19 18.90
C ILE A 151 0.77 -12.40 20.39
N THR A 152 1.84 -12.27 21.18
CA THR A 152 1.85 -12.49 22.63
C THR A 152 1.10 -11.43 23.42
N SER A 153 1.06 -10.17 22.94
CA SER A 153 0.36 -9.07 23.59
C SER A 153 -1.03 -8.85 22.98
N SER A 154 -2.07 -9.28 23.69
CA SER A 154 -3.46 -9.20 23.25
C SER A 154 -4.02 -7.78 23.12
N LEU A 155 -3.35 -6.77 23.70
CA LEU A 155 -3.73 -5.35 23.66
C LEU A 155 -2.74 -4.49 22.85
N SER A 156 -2.07 -5.10 21.87
CA SER A 156 -1.16 -4.41 20.95
C SER A 156 -1.89 -3.89 19.70
N ASP A 157 -1.36 -2.84 19.08
CA ASP A 157 -1.86 -2.30 17.81
C ASP A 157 -1.75 -3.33 16.68
N GLU A 158 -0.72 -4.19 16.73
CA GLU A 158 -0.55 -5.34 15.84
C GLU A 158 -1.73 -6.32 15.94
N MET A 159 -2.20 -6.60 17.15
CA MET A 159 -3.38 -7.44 17.37
C MET A 159 -4.65 -6.75 16.87
N ALA A 160 -4.85 -5.47 17.18
CA ALA A 160 -6.01 -4.70 16.72
C ALA A 160 -6.10 -4.68 15.19
N PHE A 161 -4.97 -4.38 14.53
CA PHE A 161 -4.84 -4.41 13.08
C PHE A 161 -5.13 -5.81 12.52
N THR A 162 -4.55 -6.85 13.12
CA THR A 162 -4.75 -8.24 12.70
C THR A 162 -6.24 -8.61 12.76
N LEU A 163 -6.93 -8.31 13.86
CA LEU A 163 -8.35 -8.63 14.01
C LEU A 163 -9.24 -7.89 13.01
N LEU A 164 -8.98 -6.59 12.79
CA LEU A 164 -9.75 -5.77 11.85
C LEU A 164 -9.60 -6.30 10.41
N HIS A 165 -8.36 -6.50 9.96
CA HIS A 165 -8.07 -6.96 8.60
C HIS A 165 -8.43 -8.43 8.38
N TYR A 166 -8.30 -9.27 9.41
CA TYR A 166 -8.82 -10.64 9.37
C TYR A 166 -10.34 -10.66 9.21
N GLY A 167 -11.05 -9.88 10.02
CA GLY A 167 -12.50 -9.72 9.93
C GLY A 167 -12.91 -9.25 8.53
N TYR A 168 -12.22 -8.26 7.97
CA TYR A 168 -12.44 -7.80 6.60
C TYR A 168 -12.22 -8.90 5.55
N CYS A 169 -11.12 -9.66 5.63
CA CYS A 169 -10.88 -10.78 4.71
C CYS A 169 -11.99 -11.84 4.79
N LEU A 170 -12.48 -12.16 5.99
CA LEU A 170 -13.60 -13.09 6.20
C LEU A 170 -14.90 -12.55 5.59
N VAL A 171 -15.16 -11.24 5.67
CA VAL A 171 -16.28 -10.60 4.96
C VAL A 171 -16.18 -10.83 3.46
N MET A 172 -15.00 -10.58 2.88
CA MET A 172 -14.78 -10.71 1.44
C MET A 172 -14.92 -12.16 0.95
N MET A 173 -14.64 -13.13 1.81
CA MET A 173 -14.84 -14.56 1.53
C MET A 173 -16.27 -15.06 1.83
N GLY A 174 -17.17 -14.21 2.31
CA GLY A 174 -18.54 -14.59 2.67
C GLY A 174 -18.67 -15.32 4.02
N GLU A 175 -17.60 -15.45 4.80
CA GLU A 175 -17.58 -16.11 6.11
C GLU A 175 -18.10 -15.17 7.23
N ARG A 176 -19.36 -14.72 7.09
CA ARG A 176 -19.93 -13.66 7.93
C ARG A 176 -19.87 -13.93 9.42
N GLU A 177 -20.26 -15.12 9.88
CA GLU A 177 -20.29 -15.45 11.31
C GLU A 177 -18.91 -15.32 11.95
N LYS A 178 -17.87 -15.81 11.27
CA LYS A 178 -16.48 -15.66 11.73
C LYS A 178 -16.04 -14.20 11.66
N ALA A 179 -16.43 -13.47 10.62
CA ALA A 179 -16.13 -12.05 10.50
C ALA A 179 -16.70 -11.25 11.68
N PHE A 180 -17.97 -11.45 12.03
CA PHE A 180 -18.59 -10.83 13.19
C PHE A 180 -17.81 -11.12 14.47
N LEU A 181 -17.42 -12.38 14.71
CA LEU A 181 -16.64 -12.74 15.89
C LEU A 181 -15.31 -11.97 15.97
N LYS A 182 -14.59 -11.82 14.85
CA LYS A 182 -13.30 -11.09 14.82
C LYS A 182 -13.48 -9.58 14.96
N LEU A 183 -14.48 -9.01 14.30
CA LEU A 183 -14.77 -7.57 14.36
C LEU A 183 -15.29 -7.15 15.75
N THR A 184 -16.16 -7.94 16.36
CA THR A 184 -16.62 -7.70 17.75
C THR A 184 -15.46 -7.81 18.73
N LYS A 185 -14.58 -8.80 18.57
CA LYS A 185 -13.36 -8.92 19.38
C LYS A 185 -12.46 -7.68 19.24
N ALA A 186 -12.36 -7.09 18.06
CA ALA A 186 -11.62 -5.83 17.86
C ALA A 186 -12.27 -4.65 18.60
N ILE A 187 -13.60 -4.56 18.61
CA ILE A 187 -14.34 -3.52 19.33
C ILE A 187 -14.15 -3.66 20.84
N ASP A 188 -14.31 -4.88 21.37
CA ASP A 188 -14.28 -5.16 22.80
C ASP A 188 -12.89 -4.95 23.40
N LEU A 189 -11.84 -5.34 22.68
CA LEU A 189 -10.46 -5.22 23.16
C LEU A 189 -9.86 -3.82 22.95
N PHE A 190 -10.34 -3.07 21.95
CA PHE A 190 -9.77 -1.77 21.58
C PHE A 190 -10.81 -0.64 21.50
N PRO A 191 -11.62 -0.42 22.56
CA PRO A 191 -12.70 0.56 22.53
C PRO A 191 -12.16 1.99 22.37
N GLY A 192 -12.87 2.81 21.58
CA GLY A 192 -12.51 4.22 21.35
C GLY A 192 -11.31 4.44 20.41
N THR A 193 -10.81 3.38 19.77
CA THR A 193 -9.76 3.46 18.75
C THR A 193 -10.35 3.49 17.35
N HIS A 194 -9.56 3.95 16.38
CA HIS A 194 -9.93 3.92 14.96
C HIS A 194 -10.21 2.49 14.45
N TYR A 195 -9.63 1.46 15.09
CA TYR A 195 -9.92 0.06 14.74
C TYR A 195 -11.34 -0.33 15.11
N ALA A 196 -11.78 0.01 16.32
CA ALA A 196 -13.14 -0.27 16.80
C ALA A 196 -14.20 0.50 16.00
N GLU A 197 -13.92 1.77 15.66
CA GLU A 197 -14.80 2.57 14.79
C GLU A 197 -14.99 1.91 13.42
N ASN A 198 -13.89 1.46 12.80
CA ASN A 198 -13.97 0.78 11.52
C ASN A 198 -14.63 -0.58 11.63
N ALA A 199 -14.30 -1.39 12.64
CA ALA A 199 -14.95 -2.68 12.86
C ALA A 199 -16.47 -2.53 13.02
N SER A 200 -16.91 -1.49 13.77
CA SER A 200 -18.33 -1.14 13.92
C SER A 200 -18.95 -0.74 12.59
N LEU A 201 -18.23 0.03 11.76
CA LEU A 201 -18.69 0.37 10.42
C LEU A 201 -18.85 -0.87 9.53
N LEU A 202 -17.89 -1.79 9.52
CA LEU A 202 -18.02 -3.06 8.77
C LEU A 202 -19.23 -3.85 9.25
N ILE A 203 -19.40 -4.01 10.57
CA ILE A 203 -20.54 -4.69 11.17
C ILE A 203 -21.86 -4.06 10.71
N SER A 204 -21.97 -2.73 10.73
CA SER A 204 -23.19 -2.04 10.29
C SER A 204 -23.53 -2.33 8.83
N PHE A 205 -22.54 -2.38 7.93
CA PHE A 205 -22.76 -2.74 6.54
C PHE A 205 -23.22 -4.19 6.38
N LEU A 206 -22.67 -5.12 7.17
CA LEU A 206 -23.09 -6.53 7.15
C LEU A 206 -24.53 -6.69 7.62
N GLU A 207 -24.90 -6.05 8.72
CA GLU A 207 -26.25 -6.09 9.27
C GLU A 207 -27.29 -5.46 8.32
N GLU A 208 -26.97 -4.32 7.72
CA GLU A 208 -27.81 -3.71 6.68
C GLU A 208 -27.96 -4.61 5.46
N GLY A 209 -26.87 -5.29 5.07
CA GLY A 209 -26.85 -6.25 3.98
C GLY A 209 -27.77 -7.45 4.25
N GLU A 210 -27.73 -8.01 5.45
CA GLU A 210 -28.60 -9.13 5.85
C GLU A 210 -30.06 -8.72 5.95
N LYS A 211 -30.37 -7.57 6.57
CA LYS A 211 -31.75 -7.04 6.60
C LYS A 211 -32.32 -6.89 5.19
N LYS A 212 -31.54 -6.32 4.26
CA LYS A 212 -31.94 -6.21 2.85
C LYS A 212 -32.14 -7.59 2.23
N LYS A 213 -31.25 -8.56 2.48
CA LYS A 213 -31.37 -9.92 1.95
C LYS A 213 -32.66 -10.62 2.43
N GLU A 214 -32.98 -10.52 3.72
CA GLU A 214 -34.21 -11.07 4.30
C GLU A 214 -35.46 -10.41 3.72
N GLU A 215 -35.47 -9.07 3.59
CA GLU A 215 -36.57 -8.37 2.94
C GLU A 215 -36.82 -8.85 1.51
N LEU A 216 -35.75 -9.09 0.74
CA LEU A 216 -35.84 -9.52 -0.65
C LEU A 216 -36.34 -10.96 -0.77
N LYS A 217 -35.90 -11.85 0.12
CA LYS A 217 -36.41 -13.23 0.21
C LYS A 217 -37.91 -13.24 0.54
N ASN A 218 -38.33 -12.40 1.48
CA ASN A 218 -39.73 -12.31 1.91
C ASN A 218 -40.65 -11.69 0.84
N LYS A 219 -40.11 -10.80 -0.01
CA LYS A 219 -40.86 -10.14 -1.09
C LYS A 219 -41.02 -10.99 -2.37
N LYS A 220 -40.48 -12.22 -2.45
CA LYS A 220 -40.49 -13.08 -3.66
C LYS A 220 -40.15 -12.32 -4.94
N LYS A 221 -39.13 -11.46 -4.88
CA LYS A 221 -38.68 -10.68 -6.04
C LYS A 221 -38.06 -11.57 -7.11
N SER A 222 -37.98 -11.05 -8.33
CA SER A 222 -37.39 -11.78 -9.45
C SER A 222 -35.89 -12.05 -9.19
N PRO A 223 -35.33 -13.15 -9.73
CA PRO A 223 -33.92 -13.49 -9.50
C PRO A 223 -32.94 -12.39 -9.93
N GLU A 224 -33.33 -11.54 -10.88
CA GLU A 224 -32.56 -10.39 -11.36
C GLU A 224 -32.44 -9.29 -10.29
N GLU A 225 -33.54 -8.92 -9.64
CA GLU A 225 -33.52 -7.93 -8.56
C GLU A 225 -32.78 -8.46 -7.32
N LEU A 226 -32.89 -9.77 -7.08
CA LEU A 226 -32.15 -10.44 -6.02
C LEU A 226 -30.64 -10.36 -6.27
N ALA A 227 -30.18 -10.71 -7.47
CA ALA A 227 -28.76 -10.65 -7.83
C ALA A 227 -28.18 -9.23 -7.69
N TYR A 228 -28.90 -8.21 -8.15
CA TYR A 228 -28.45 -6.82 -8.03
C TYR A 228 -28.32 -6.39 -6.57
N SER A 229 -29.26 -6.80 -5.73
CA SER A 229 -29.25 -6.42 -4.32
C SER A 229 -28.19 -7.18 -3.52
N LEU A 230 -27.99 -8.47 -3.81
CA LEU A 230 -26.88 -9.27 -3.25
C LEU A 230 -25.53 -8.66 -3.64
N PHE A 231 -25.42 -8.19 -4.88
CA PHE A 231 -24.23 -7.49 -5.32
C PHE A 231 -24.06 -6.24 -4.46
N GLN A 232 -25.10 -5.41 -4.29
CA GLN A 232 -25.09 -4.21 -3.45
C GLN A 232 -24.69 -4.46 -2.00
N SER A 233 -25.04 -5.60 -1.41
CA SER A 233 -24.66 -5.97 -0.05
C SER A 233 -23.27 -6.61 0.07
N GLY A 234 -22.51 -6.72 -1.02
CA GLY A 234 -21.16 -7.31 -1.03
C GLY A 234 -21.16 -8.84 -0.97
N ASP A 235 -22.31 -9.50 -1.14
CA ASP A 235 -22.43 -10.97 -1.19
C ASP A 235 -22.07 -11.48 -2.59
N TYR A 236 -20.80 -11.34 -2.97
CA TYR A 236 -20.35 -11.63 -4.35
C TYR A 236 -20.49 -13.11 -4.73
N GLU A 237 -20.36 -14.02 -3.76
CA GLU A 237 -20.52 -15.46 -4.02
C GLU A 237 -21.97 -15.80 -4.37
N GLU A 238 -22.94 -15.37 -3.56
CA GLU A 238 -24.35 -15.62 -3.81
C GLU A 238 -24.85 -14.85 -5.05
N THR A 239 -24.31 -13.65 -5.29
CA THR A 239 -24.54 -12.88 -6.53
C THR A 239 -24.16 -13.72 -7.75
N LEU A 240 -22.96 -14.30 -7.73
CA LEU A 240 -22.47 -15.11 -8.84
C LEU A 240 -23.35 -16.33 -9.07
N LYS A 241 -23.70 -17.07 -8.01
CA LYS A 241 -24.62 -18.22 -8.09
C LYS A 241 -25.99 -17.83 -8.68
N THR A 242 -26.54 -16.70 -8.23
CA THR A 242 -27.84 -16.21 -8.71
C THR A 242 -27.79 -15.85 -10.19
N LEU A 243 -26.74 -15.16 -10.64
CA LEU A 243 -26.56 -14.78 -12.04
C LEU A 243 -26.25 -15.97 -12.95
N GLU A 244 -25.54 -16.99 -12.47
CA GLU A 244 -25.25 -18.20 -13.25
C GLU A 244 -26.47 -19.08 -13.50
N ASN A 245 -27.50 -18.98 -12.65
CA ASN A 245 -28.78 -19.66 -12.84
C ASN A 245 -29.72 -18.96 -13.82
N LEU A 246 -29.40 -17.74 -14.26
CA LEU A 246 -30.20 -17.02 -15.26
C LEU A 246 -29.86 -17.53 -16.68
N PRO A 247 -30.87 -17.83 -17.51
CA PRO A 247 -30.64 -18.40 -18.84
C PRO A 247 -30.01 -17.40 -19.83
N ILE A 248 -30.32 -16.11 -19.68
CA ILE A 248 -29.80 -15.03 -20.53
C ILE A 248 -29.51 -13.83 -19.63
N LEU A 249 -28.29 -13.31 -19.70
CA LEU A 249 -27.85 -12.13 -18.95
C LEU A 249 -27.95 -10.88 -19.83
N THR A 250 -28.45 -9.79 -19.26
CA THR A 250 -28.28 -8.46 -19.84
C THR A 250 -26.80 -8.04 -19.77
N LYS A 251 -26.40 -7.02 -20.54
CA LYS A 251 -25.01 -6.52 -20.51
C LYS A 251 -24.61 -6.00 -19.12
N ASP A 252 -25.53 -5.35 -18.42
CA ASP A 252 -25.32 -4.92 -17.03
C ASP A 252 -25.18 -6.11 -16.07
N GLN A 253 -25.97 -7.17 -16.24
CA GLN A 253 -25.83 -8.37 -15.42
C GLN A 253 -24.53 -9.13 -15.70
N SER A 254 -24.10 -9.21 -16.96
CA SER A 254 -22.75 -9.71 -17.31
C SER A 254 -21.65 -8.86 -16.68
N TYR A 255 -21.80 -7.53 -16.63
CA TYR A 255 -20.85 -6.66 -15.95
C TYR A 255 -20.81 -6.93 -14.44
N ILE A 256 -21.97 -7.08 -13.79
CA ILE A 256 -22.04 -7.43 -12.37
C ILE A 256 -21.42 -8.81 -12.10
N LYS A 257 -21.67 -9.78 -12.99
CA LYS A 257 -21.05 -11.12 -12.92
C LYS A 257 -19.53 -11.02 -12.99
N ALA A 258 -18.99 -10.28 -13.97
CA ALA A 258 -17.56 -10.03 -14.09
C ALA A 258 -16.99 -9.36 -12.84
N ARG A 259 -17.72 -8.38 -12.29
CA ARG A 259 -17.30 -7.66 -11.08
C ARG A 259 -17.30 -8.54 -9.84
N ALA A 260 -18.29 -9.40 -9.67
CA ALA A 260 -18.33 -10.40 -8.61
C ALA A 260 -17.16 -11.39 -8.73
N MET A 261 -16.84 -11.85 -9.94
CA MET A 261 -15.65 -12.69 -10.16
C MET A 261 -14.35 -11.96 -9.80
N GLU A 262 -14.22 -10.69 -10.13
CA GLU A 262 -13.05 -9.86 -9.82
C GLU A 262 -12.87 -9.65 -8.30
N GLU A 263 -13.96 -9.41 -7.57
CA GLU A 263 -13.94 -9.27 -6.11
C GLU A 263 -13.64 -10.58 -5.39
N LEU A 264 -14.07 -11.72 -5.96
CA LEU A 264 -13.75 -13.06 -5.44
C LEU A 264 -12.33 -13.54 -5.83
N GLY A 265 -11.53 -12.68 -6.46
CA GLY A 265 -10.18 -13.02 -6.91
C GLY A 265 -10.11 -13.88 -8.17
N LYS A 266 -11.24 -14.31 -8.77
CA LYS A 266 -11.30 -15.10 -10.04
C LYS A 266 -10.99 -14.23 -11.27
N THR A 267 -9.83 -13.59 -11.25
CA THR A 267 -9.49 -12.45 -12.11
C THR A 267 -9.42 -12.82 -13.59
N SER A 268 -8.91 -14.01 -13.93
CA SER A 268 -8.84 -14.46 -15.33
C SER A 268 -10.22 -14.58 -15.98
N ASN A 269 -11.20 -15.08 -15.23
CA ASN A 269 -12.57 -15.23 -15.70
C ASN A 269 -13.26 -13.86 -15.82
N ALA A 270 -13.02 -12.99 -14.83
CA ALA A 270 -13.51 -11.61 -14.87
C ALA A 270 -12.98 -10.85 -16.10
N VAL A 271 -11.67 -10.94 -16.38
CA VAL A 271 -11.05 -10.30 -17.53
C VAL A 271 -11.63 -10.80 -18.84
N LYS A 272 -11.86 -12.12 -18.97
CA LYS A 272 -12.51 -12.69 -20.16
C LYS A 272 -13.89 -12.07 -20.39
N GLU A 273 -14.73 -12.00 -19.36
CA GLU A 273 -16.06 -11.42 -19.46
C GLU A 273 -16.00 -9.92 -19.77
N TYR A 274 -15.09 -9.17 -19.13
CA TYR A 274 -14.89 -7.74 -19.42
C TYR A 274 -14.44 -7.49 -20.87
N ILE A 275 -13.52 -8.28 -21.42
CA ILE A 275 -13.09 -8.15 -22.82
C ILE A 275 -14.29 -8.29 -23.77
N GLN A 276 -15.18 -9.26 -23.51
CA GLN A 276 -16.40 -9.43 -24.30
C GLN A 276 -17.36 -8.23 -24.17
N LEU A 277 -17.46 -7.64 -22.98
CA LEU A 277 -18.25 -6.44 -22.71
C LEU A 277 -17.66 -5.16 -23.30
N VAL A 278 -16.35 -5.11 -23.54
CA VAL A 278 -15.68 -4.00 -24.24
C VAL A 278 -15.87 -4.13 -25.75
N LYS A 279 -15.72 -5.35 -26.31
CA LYS A 279 -15.83 -5.62 -27.76
C LYS A 279 -17.26 -5.46 -28.30
N GLN A 280 -18.28 -5.51 -27.45
CA GLN A 280 -19.68 -5.34 -27.88
C GLN A 280 -20.02 -3.88 -28.20
N LYS A 281 -20.86 -3.68 -29.23
CA LYS A 281 -21.22 -2.34 -29.76
C LYS A 281 -22.56 -1.79 -29.27
N GLN A 282 -23.30 -2.54 -28.45
CA GLN A 282 -24.71 -2.28 -28.15
C GLN A 282 -24.89 -1.35 -26.95
N ASN A 283 -24.08 -1.52 -25.89
CA ASN A 283 -24.14 -0.69 -24.69
C ASN A 283 -22.79 -0.03 -24.43
N LYS A 284 -22.64 1.23 -24.88
CA LYS A 284 -21.39 1.98 -24.76
C LYS A 284 -20.98 2.23 -23.30
N GLU A 285 -21.93 2.46 -22.41
CA GLU A 285 -21.65 2.76 -20.99
C GLU A 285 -21.08 1.54 -20.26
N VAL A 286 -21.66 0.35 -20.47
CA VAL A 286 -21.12 -0.90 -19.93
C VAL A 286 -19.73 -1.19 -20.51
N ALA A 287 -19.52 -0.94 -21.80
CA ALA A 287 -18.20 -1.10 -22.42
C ALA A 287 -17.15 -0.17 -21.79
N ILE A 288 -17.49 1.10 -21.52
CA ILE A 288 -16.62 2.05 -20.82
C ILE A 288 -16.28 1.54 -19.41
N ARG A 289 -17.28 1.15 -18.63
CA ARG A 289 -17.07 0.63 -17.26
C ARG A 289 -16.19 -0.63 -17.26
N ALA A 290 -16.47 -1.60 -18.12
CA ALA A 290 -15.67 -2.80 -18.28
C ALA A 290 -14.21 -2.47 -18.67
N ASN A 291 -14.01 -1.53 -19.59
CA ASN A 291 -12.67 -1.12 -20.02
C ASN A 291 -11.87 -0.45 -18.89
N ARG A 292 -12.52 0.38 -18.07
CA ARG A 292 -11.90 0.96 -16.86
C ARG A 292 -11.47 -0.13 -15.87
N ARG A 293 -12.27 -1.19 -15.69
CA ARG A 293 -11.89 -2.34 -14.86
C ARG A 293 -10.63 -3.02 -15.39
N LEU A 294 -10.55 -3.27 -16.70
CA LEU A 294 -9.37 -3.87 -17.32
C LEU A 294 -8.11 -3.01 -17.11
N LEU A 295 -8.23 -1.68 -17.19
CA LEU A 295 -7.14 -0.75 -16.89
C LEU A 295 -6.69 -0.85 -15.43
N LEU A 296 -7.63 -0.92 -14.48
CA LEU A 296 -7.31 -1.06 -13.06
C LEU A 296 -6.64 -2.41 -12.75
N ILE A 297 -7.16 -3.51 -13.30
CA ILE A 297 -6.57 -4.85 -13.15
C ILE A 297 -5.16 -4.88 -13.73
N GLY A 298 -5.00 -4.34 -14.95
CA GLY A 298 -3.72 -4.31 -15.65
C GLY A 298 -2.66 -3.44 -14.97
N ASN A 299 -3.05 -2.35 -14.31
CA ASN A 299 -2.10 -1.44 -13.65
C ASN A 299 -1.83 -1.80 -12.17
N PHE A 300 -2.86 -2.08 -11.38
CA PHE A 300 -2.73 -2.17 -9.91
C PHE A 300 -2.74 -3.60 -9.37
N TYR A 301 -3.52 -4.52 -9.96
CA TYR A 301 -3.78 -5.83 -9.34
C TYR A 301 -2.90 -6.96 -9.85
N GLN A 302 -2.77 -7.11 -11.18
CA GLN A 302 -2.00 -8.22 -11.77
C GLN A 302 -0.85 -7.76 -12.68
N GLU A 303 -0.64 -6.45 -12.86
CA GLU A 303 0.46 -5.86 -13.63
C GLU A 303 0.67 -6.51 -15.02
N ASN A 304 -0.31 -6.34 -15.92
CA ASN A 304 -0.26 -6.92 -17.26
C ASN A 304 -0.20 -5.83 -18.34
N LYS A 305 0.99 -5.62 -18.92
CA LYS A 305 1.24 -4.57 -19.93
C LYS A 305 0.41 -4.74 -21.20
N SER A 306 0.18 -5.99 -21.64
CA SER A 306 -0.61 -6.29 -22.84
C SER A 306 -2.09 -5.94 -22.61
N LEU A 307 -2.62 -6.24 -21.43
CA LEU A 307 -3.97 -5.86 -21.03
C LEU A 307 -4.13 -4.33 -20.94
N VAL A 308 -3.13 -3.63 -20.41
CA VAL A 308 -3.11 -2.16 -20.37
C VAL A 308 -3.10 -1.58 -21.77
N ALA A 309 -2.25 -2.08 -22.67
CA ALA A 309 -2.17 -1.62 -24.05
C ALA A 309 -3.50 -1.78 -24.79
N PHE A 310 -4.12 -2.96 -24.70
CA PHE A 310 -5.45 -3.23 -25.25
C PHE A 310 -6.49 -2.23 -24.72
N SER A 311 -6.56 -2.07 -23.40
CA SER A 311 -7.60 -1.26 -22.77
C SER A 311 -7.44 0.23 -23.06
N LYS A 312 -6.23 0.73 -23.30
CA LYS A 312 -5.99 2.10 -23.77
C LYS A 312 -6.50 2.35 -25.18
N GLU A 313 -6.22 1.41 -26.07
CA GLU A 313 -6.69 1.51 -27.45
C GLU A 313 -8.21 1.57 -27.48
N GLU A 314 -8.86 0.70 -26.71
CA GLU A 314 -10.32 0.68 -26.56
C GLU A 314 -10.84 1.93 -25.83
N ALA A 315 -10.12 2.48 -24.84
CA ALA A 315 -10.51 3.73 -24.18
C ALA A 315 -10.59 4.88 -25.19
N THR A 316 -9.65 4.94 -26.14
CA THR A 316 -9.65 5.95 -27.20
C THR A 316 -10.85 5.77 -28.14
N LYS A 317 -11.15 4.53 -28.54
CA LYS A 317 -12.31 4.20 -29.39
C LYS A 317 -13.64 4.52 -28.70
N LEU A 318 -13.72 4.30 -27.39
CA LEU A 318 -14.91 4.55 -26.58
C LEU A 318 -15.08 6.03 -26.18
N GLY A 319 -14.06 6.87 -26.39
CA GLY A 319 -14.07 8.28 -26.00
C GLY A 319 -13.81 8.51 -24.50
N ASP A 320 -13.09 7.60 -23.85
CA ASP A 320 -12.77 7.60 -22.42
C ASP A 320 -11.25 7.69 -22.15
N ALA A 321 -10.50 8.29 -23.09
CA ALA A 321 -9.03 8.39 -23.02
C ALA A 321 -8.53 9.09 -21.73
N LYS A 322 -9.26 10.09 -21.23
CA LYS A 322 -8.91 10.81 -20.00
C LYS A 322 -8.89 9.90 -18.77
N ALA A 323 -9.81 8.94 -18.68
CA ALA A 323 -9.80 7.99 -17.57
C ALA A 323 -8.57 7.06 -17.63
N ALA A 324 -8.17 6.65 -18.84
CA ALA A 324 -6.96 5.86 -19.05
C ALA A 324 -5.69 6.63 -18.64
N GLU A 325 -5.58 7.91 -19.01
CA GLU A 325 -4.47 8.79 -18.59
C GLU A 325 -4.40 8.92 -17.06
N ASN A 326 -5.54 9.21 -16.40
CA ASN A 326 -5.59 9.34 -14.95
C ASN A 326 -5.18 8.05 -14.22
N ILE A 327 -5.61 6.88 -14.72
CA ILE A 327 -5.26 5.58 -14.13
C ILE A 327 -3.76 5.31 -14.24
N GLU A 328 -3.15 5.66 -15.38
CA GLU A 328 -1.71 5.51 -15.57
C GLU A 328 -0.88 6.49 -14.75
N GLU A 329 -1.29 7.75 -14.69
CA GLU A 329 -0.67 8.73 -13.83
C GLU A 329 -0.71 8.23 -12.38
N GLY A 330 -1.86 7.70 -11.94
CA GLY A 330 -1.98 7.04 -10.65
C GLY A 330 -1.04 5.86 -10.45
N LYS A 331 -0.85 5.01 -11.47
CA LYS A 331 0.13 3.90 -11.40
C LYS A 331 1.56 4.40 -11.26
N SER A 332 1.92 5.50 -11.91
CA SER A 332 3.26 6.09 -11.78
C SER A 332 3.55 6.60 -10.36
N LEU A 333 2.50 6.90 -9.59
CA LEU A 333 2.59 7.33 -8.19
C LEU A 333 2.61 6.15 -7.20
N VAL A 334 2.30 4.92 -7.67
CA VAL A 334 2.31 3.73 -6.83
C VAL A 334 3.73 3.24 -6.59
N LEU A 335 4.11 3.13 -5.33
CA LEU A 335 5.40 2.60 -4.93
C LEU A 335 5.42 1.07 -5.06
N LYS A 336 6.48 0.54 -5.69
CA LYS A 336 6.70 -0.91 -5.76
C LYS A 336 7.01 -1.45 -4.36
N PRO A 337 6.40 -2.57 -3.94
CA PRO A 337 6.61 -3.13 -2.60
C PRO A 337 8.08 -3.54 -2.39
N VAL A 338 8.85 -2.71 -1.68
CA VAL A 338 10.30 -2.88 -1.48
C VAL A 338 10.62 -4.12 -0.64
N ILE A 339 9.68 -4.58 0.19
CA ILE A 339 9.94 -5.60 1.22
C ILE A 339 9.80 -7.02 0.68
N ILE A 340 8.91 -7.27 -0.28
CA ILE A 340 8.82 -8.58 -0.92
C ILE A 340 10.10 -8.86 -1.70
N GLU A 341 10.62 -7.85 -2.42
CA GLU A 341 11.91 -7.98 -3.10
C GLU A 341 13.07 -8.12 -2.13
N LYS A 342 13.16 -7.32 -1.05
CA LYS A 342 14.25 -7.44 -0.07
C LYS A 342 14.21 -8.74 0.73
N VAL A 343 13.03 -9.23 1.12
CA VAL A 343 12.88 -10.50 1.85
C VAL A 343 13.26 -11.67 0.94
N LEU A 344 12.82 -11.68 -0.33
CA LEU A 344 13.17 -12.71 -1.30
C LEU A 344 14.65 -12.64 -1.76
N LYS A 345 15.22 -11.45 -1.89
CA LYS A 345 16.62 -11.23 -2.32
C LYS A 345 17.63 -11.24 -1.16
N SER A 346 17.18 -11.26 0.10
CA SER A 346 18.10 -11.37 1.24
C SER A 346 18.76 -12.75 1.21
N GLU A 347 19.98 -12.80 0.66
CA GLU A 347 20.84 -13.98 0.69
C GLU A 347 20.98 -14.48 2.13
N THR A 348 20.90 -15.80 2.26
CA THR A 348 20.97 -16.60 3.49
C THR A 348 22.04 -16.06 4.43
N ALA A 349 21.63 -15.46 5.55
CA ALA A 349 22.54 -14.84 6.50
C ALA A 349 23.31 -15.92 7.27
N SER A 350 24.63 -15.95 7.08
CA SER A 350 25.60 -16.88 7.64
C SER A 350 25.83 -16.80 9.17
N ASN A 351 24.96 -16.13 9.94
CA ASN A 351 25.15 -15.89 11.38
C ASN A 351 23.88 -16.05 12.25
N LEU A 352 22.85 -16.75 11.76
CA LEU A 352 21.64 -17.10 12.55
C LEU A 352 21.84 -18.42 13.29
N SER A 353 21.15 -18.61 14.43
CA SER A 353 21.07 -19.94 15.05
C SER A 353 20.33 -20.90 14.08
N ALA A 354 20.61 -22.22 14.17
CA ALA A 354 20.06 -23.19 13.22
C ALA A 354 18.51 -23.21 13.22
N GLU A 355 17.88 -22.89 14.34
CA GLU A 355 16.41 -22.79 14.46
C GLU A 355 15.87 -21.48 13.88
N GLU A 356 16.51 -20.34 14.15
CA GLU A 356 16.13 -19.04 13.58
C GLU A 356 16.26 -19.01 12.05
N ALA A 357 17.32 -19.62 11.52
CA ALA A 357 17.51 -19.77 10.08
C ALA A 357 16.42 -20.65 9.47
N LYS A 358 16.02 -21.71 10.16
CA LYS A 358 14.97 -22.62 9.72
C LYS A 358 13.60 -21.95 9.72
N GLU A 359 13.25 -21.19 10.75
CA GLU A 359 12.00 -20.43 10.81
C GLU A 359 11.94 -19.31 9.78
N LEU A 360 13.03 -18.54 9.60
CA LEU A 360 13.08 -17.48 8.60
C LEU A 360 13.00 -18.06 7.18
N ASN A 361 13.68 -19.18 6.93
CA ASN A 361 13.56 -19.90 5.66
C ASN A 361 12.15 -20.48 5.49
N GLN A 362 11.50 -20.95 6.54
CA GLN A 362 10.11 -21.41 6.48
C GLN A 362 9.15 -20.25 6.19
N ILE A 363 9.37 -19.06 6.75
CA ILE A 363 8.62 -17.85 6.40
C ILE A 363 8.85 -17.50 4.92
N LYS A 364 10.11 -17.54 4.44
CA LYS A 364 10.44 -17.28 3.03
C LYS A 364 9.82 -18.29 2.09
N GLU A 365 9.86 -19.58 2.41
CA GLU A 365 9.25 -20.65 1.62
C GLU A 365 7.73 -20.54 1.64
N ASN A 366 7.09 -20.30 2.79
CA ASN A 366 5.65 -20.06 2.87
C ASN A 366 5.22 -18.84 2.03
N ILE A 367 6.02 -17.78 2.04
CA ILE A 367 5.82 -16.58 1.20
C ILE A 367 5.99 -16.95 -0.28
N ARG A 368 7.02 -17.73 -0.62
CA ARG A 368 7.33 -18.16 -1.98
C ARG A 368 6.24 -19.06 -2.55
N GLU A 369 5.81 -20.07 -1.80
CA GLU A 369 4.71 -20.97 -2.15
C GLU A 369 3.42 -20.18 -2.38
N SER A 370 3.06 -19.27 -1.47
CA SER A 370 1.91 -18.38 -1.63
C SER A 370 2.02 -17.43 -2.84
N LEU A 371 3.25 -17.03 -3.21
CA LEU A 371 3.51 -16.26 -4.42
C LEU A 371 3.47 -17.14 -5.67
N GLU A 372 3.82 -18.42 -5.60
CA GLU A 372 3.69 -19.38 -6.69
C GLU A 372 2.22 -19.72 -6.97
N ASP A 373 1.40 -19.89 -5.93
CA ASP A 373 -0.06 -20.00 -6.06
C ASP A 373 -0.66 -18.76 -6.75
N SER A 374 -0.17 -17.57 -6.38
CA SER A 374 -0.52 -16.33 -7.07
C SER A 374 -0.05 -16.30 -8.53
N LYS A 375 1.10 -16.89 -8.87
CA LYS A 375 1.60 -16.96 -10.25
C LYS A 375 0.74 -17.87 -11.12
N GLY A 376 0.05 -18.84 -10.53
CA GLY A 376 -0.92 -19.68 -11.23
C GLY A 376 -2.04 -18.86 -11.88
N GLU A 377 -2.57 -17.85 -11.18
CA GLU A 377 -3.58 -16.94 -11.75
C GLU A 377 -3.03 -15.98 -12.79
N THR A 378 -1.83 -15.41 -12.58
CA THR A 378 -1.23 -14.52 -13.59
C THR A 378 -0.91 -15.28 -14.87
N THR A 379 -0.54 -16.56 -14.76
CA THR A 379 -0.34 -17.45 -15.91
C THR A 379 -1.67 -17.71 -16.62
N LYS A 380 -2.75 -18.02 -15.88
CA LYS A 380 -4.10 -18.14 -16.47
C LYS A 380 -4.54 -16.86 -17.16
N LEU A 381 -4.23 -15.70 -16.59
CA LEU A 381 -4.53 -14.40 -17.19
C LEU A 381 -3.74 -14.21 -18.51
N ALA A 382 -2.45 -14.55 -18.54
CA ALA A 382 -1.65 -14.51 -19.76
C ALA A 382 -2.21 -15.45 -20.85
N THR A 383 -2.70 -16.64 -20.45
CA THR A 383 -3.42 -17.55 -21.36
C THR A 383 -4.70 -16.91 -21.91
N VAL A 384 -5.53 -16.30 -21.07
CA VAL A 384 -6.75 -15.61 -21.53
C VAL A 384 -6.43 -14.45 -22.48
N VAL A 385 -5.39 -13.66 -22.18
CA VAL A 385 -4.95 -12.53 -23.04
C VAL A 385 -4.47 -13.03 -24.41
N SER A 386 -3.77 -14.16 -24.45
CA SER A 386 -3.31 -14.77 -25.71
C SER A 386 -4.46 -15.45 -26.49
N GLU A 387 -5.38 -16.14 -25.81
CA GLU A 387 -6.59 -16.73 -26.42
C GLU A 387 -7.51 -15.66 -27.05
N GLU A 388 -7.66 -14.50 -26.41
CA GLU A 388 -8.49 -13.39 -26.90
C GLU A 388 -7.85 -12.57 -28.04
N LYS A 389 -6.68 -13.02 -28.55
CA LYS A 389 -5.90 -12.41 -29.64
C LYS A 389 -5.50 -10.95 -29.37
N ILE A 390 -5.21 -10.61 -28.12
CA ILE A 390 -4.60 -9.33 -27.77
C ILE A 390 -3.13 -9.39 -28.19
N PRO A 391 -2.59 -8.39 -28.93
CA PRO A 391 -1.17 -8.38 -29.27
C PRO A 391 -0.31 -8.41 -28.01
N LEU A 392 0.52 -9.44 -27.86
CA LEU A 392 1.47 -9.55 -26.75
C LEU A 392 2.51 -8.43 -26.89
N VAL A 393 2.53 -7.49 -25.95
CA VAL A 393 3.69 -6.61 -25.77
C VAL A 393 4.75 -7.46 -25.10
N ALA A 394 5.90 -7.65 -25.76
CA ALA A 394 6.99 -8.45 -25.22
C ALA A 394 7.33 -7.99 -23.79
N GLU A 395 7.23 -8.91 -22.83
CA GLU A 395 7.86 -8.75 -21.54
C GLU A 395 9.36 -8.70 -21.80
N THR A 396 9.99 -7.53 -21.65
CA THR A 396 11.45 -7.48 -21.50
C THR A 396 11.80 -8.34 -20.29
N PRO A 397 12.52 -9.47 -20.45
CA PRO A 397 13.03 -10.20 -19.30
C PRO A 397 13.91 -9.25 -18.48
N GLU A 398 13.84 -9.38 -17.16
CA GLU A 398 14.70 -8.65 -16.24
C GLU A 398 16.15 -8.74 -16.72
N VAL A 399 16.72 -7.56 -17.03
CA VAL A 399 18.10 -7.44 -17.50
C VAL A 399 19.01 -7.91 -16.38
N THR A 400 19.51 -9.12 -16.53
CA THR A 400 20.75 -9.55 -15.88
C THR A 400 21.85 -8.63 -16.39
N LEU A 401 22.44 -7.86 -15.48
CA LEU A 401 23.59 -7.02 -15.77
C LEU A 401 24.71 -7.89 -16.36
N LYS A 402 24.99 -7.72 -17.65
CA LYS A 402 26.29 -8.05 -18.23
C LYS A 402 26.89 -6.81 -18.85
N THR A 403 28.15 -6.66 -18.48
CA THR A 403 29.12 -5.59 -18.72
C THR A 403 29.20 -5.15 -20.18
N THR A 404 29.16 -3.82 -20.32
CA THR A 404 29.76 -2.92 -21.31
C THR A 404 30.35 -3.51 -22.60
N GLU A 405 29.85 -3.04 -23.74
CA GLU A 405 30.71 -2.61 -24.86
C GLU A 405 30.03 -1.48 -25.66
N GLN A 406 30.77 -0.39 -25.84
CA GLN A 406 30.33 0.85 -26.48
C GLN A 406 30.29 0.70 -28.00
N THR A 407 29.23 1.19 -28.63
CA THR A 407 29.28 1.68 -30.02
C THR A 407 28.55 3.03 -30.13
N PRO A 408 29.01 3.94 -31.00
CA PRO A 408 28.67 5.37 -30.94
C PRO A 408 27.26 5.68 -31.47
N PRO A 409 26.65 6.80 -31.04
CA PRO A 409 25.26 7.11 -31.35
C PRO A 409 25.10 7.67 -32.77
N VAL A 410 24.19 7.07 -33.53
CA VAL A 410 23.58 7.69 -34.72
C VAL A 410 22.60 8.76 -34.23
N VAL A 411 22.88 10.01 -34.61
CA VAL A 411 22.04 11.17 -34.32
C VAL A 411 20.77 11.10 -35.15
N ILE A 412 19.64 10.85 -34.51
CA ILE A 412 18.31 11.19 -35.05
C ILE A 412 17.72 12.25 -34.12
N LYS A 413 17.65 13.49 -34.62
CA LYS A 413 16.93 14.60 -33.97
C LYS A 413 15.45 14.24 -33.87
N LYS A 414 15.03 13.76 -32.69
CA LYS A 414 13.61 13.61 -32.33
C LYS A 414 13.18 14.89 -31.61
N GLN A 415 12.28 15.66 -32.22
CA GLN A 415 11.61 16.77 -31.57
C GLN A 415 10.89 16.23 -30.32
N LEU A 416 11.30 16.69 -29.14
CA LEU A 416 10.59 16.42 -27.89
C LEU A 416 9.25 17.17 -27.92
N PRO A 417 8.12 16.50 -27.64
CA PRO A 417 6.85 17.17 -27.34
C PRO A 417 7.05 18.12 -26.16
N GLN A 418 6.59 19.36 -26.29
CA GLN A 418 6.62 20.34 -25.20
C GLN A 418 5.66 19.90 -24.09
N THR A 419 6.17 19.25 -23.06
CA THR A 419 5.43 19.05 -21.81
C THR A 419 5.19 20.40 -21.14
N PRO A 420 3.97 20.70 -20.67
CA PRO A 420 3.70 21.93 -19.93
C PRO A 420 4.57 21.96 -18.66
N LEU A 421 5.11 23.13 -18.34
CA LEU A 421 5.84 23.35 -17.10
C LEU A 421 4.88 23.05 -15.93
N LYS A 422 5.29 22.15 -15.03
CA LYS A 422 4.59 21.80 -13.80
C LYS A 422 5.52 21.99 -12.61
N LEU A 423 4.99 22.11 -11.40
CA LEU A 423 5.78 22.04 -10.17
C LEU A 423 6.23 20.61 -9.94
N LYS A 424 7.43 20.44 -9.40
CA LYS A 424 8.01 19.21 -8.90
C LYS A 424 8.25 19.40 -7.41
N VAL A 425 7.53 18.63 -6.61
CA VAL A 425 7.50 18.73 -5.16
C VAL A 425 8.19 17.51 -4.57
N LYS A 426 9.32 17.73 -3.90
CA LYS A 426 10.01 16.68 -3.17
C LYS A 426 9.44 16.59 -1.76
N LEU A 427 9.07 15.39 -1.37
CA LEU A 427 8.56 15.06 -0.05
C LEU A 427 9.68 14.50 0.85
N ARG A 428 9.44 14.48 2.16
CA ARG A 428 10.42 14.09 3.18
C ARG A 428 10.78 12.61 3.11
N ASP A 429 9.82 11.79 2.68
CA ASP A 429 10.01 10.37 2.34
C ASP A 429 10.72 10.13 0.99
N GLY A 430 11.24 11.19 0.35
CA GLY A 430 11.98 11.12 -0.90
C GLY A 430 11.11 11.11 -2.16
N ARG A 431 9.78 11.05 -2.06
CA ARG A 431 8.87 11.12 -3.23
C ARG A 431 9.06 12.44 -3.97
N GLU A 432 8.97 12.41 -5.29
CA GLU A 432 8.86 13.61 -6.12
C GLU A 432 7.51 13.61 -6.84
N VAL A 433 6.65 14.56 -6.50
CA VAL A 433 5.30 14.67 -7.04
C VAL A 433 5.26 15.82 -8.02
N VAL A 434 4.76 15.60 -9.23
CA VAL A 434 4.62 16.66 -10.24
C VAL A 434 3.19 17.20 -10.19
N CYS A 435 3.00 18.46 -9.81
CA CYS A 435 1.68 19.06 -9.64
C CYS A 435 1.60 20.44 -10.30
N ASP A 436 0.40 20.97 -10.47
CA ASP A 436 0.17 22.31 -11.03
C ASP A 436 0.24 23.40 -9.95
N GLU A 437 -0.18 23.06 -8.73
CA GLU A 437 -0.21 23.96 -7.58
C GLU A 437 0.04 23.18 -6.29
N VAL A 438 0.60 23.81 -5.26
CA VAL A 438 0.54 23.33 -3.87
C VAL A 438 -0.20 24.36 -3.03
N ARG A 439 -1.31 23.99 -2.38
CA ARG A 439 -2.04 24.85 -1.44
C ARG A 439 -1.77 24.43 -0.01
N ILE A 440 -1.77 25.39 0.91
CA ILE A 440 -1.47 25.16 2.31
C ILE A 440 -2.58 25.74 3.16
N GLU A 441 -3.23 24.87 3.92
CA GLU A 441 -4.33 25.20 4.82
C GLU A 441 -4.03 24.61 6.20
N GLY A 442 -3.49 25.46 7.08
CA GLY A 442 -3.06 25.05 8.42
C GLY A 442 -1.90 24.04 8.34
N ASN A 443 -2.13 22.81 8.82
CA ASN A 443 -1.15 21.73 8.82
C ASN A 443 -1.25 20.79 7.61
N LEU A 444 -2.10 21.10 6.64
CA LEU A 444 -2.27 20.29 5.43
C LEU A 444 -1.73 21.02 4.20
N ALA A 445 -0.98 20.29 3.38
CA ALA A 445 -0.60 20.67 2.03
C ALA A 445 -1.42 19.86 1.01
N THR A 446 -2.10 20.57 0.10
CA THR A 446 -2.84 19.99 -1.01
C THR A 446 -2.05 20.17 -2.30
N LEU A 447 -1.52 19.09 -2.87
CA LEU A 447 -0.88 19.13 -4.19
C LEU A 447 -1.92 18.92 -5.28
N GLN A 448 -2.13 19.92 -6.14
CA GLN A 448 -3.09 19.89 -7.22
C GLN A 448 -2.47 19.21 -8.47
N LEU A 449 -2.75 17.93 -8.73
CA LEU A 449 -2.37 17.25 -9.96
C LEU A 449 -3.53 17.29 -10.97
N GLY A 450 -3.62 18.35 -11.78
CA GLY A 450 -4.74 18.54 -12.70
C GLY A 450 -6.07 18.74 -11.98
N SER A 451 -7.02 17.83 -12.19
CA SER A 451 -8.31 17.84 -11.49
C SER A 451 -8.27 17.19 -10.10
N PHE A 452 -7.11 16.67 -9.67
CA PHE A 452 -6.93 15.95 -8.42
C PHE A 452 -6.19 16.81 -7.39
N GLY A 453 -6.55 16.69 -6.12
CA GLY A 453 -5.83 17.28 -4.99
C GLY A 453 -5.35 16.19 -4.03
N LEU A 454 -4.03 16.07 -3.83
CA LEU A 454 -3.42 15.17 -2.86
C LEU A 454 -3.21 15.91 -1.55
N ASN A 455 -3.96 15.54 -0.50
CA ASN A 455 -3.78 16.12 0.84
C ASN A 455 -2.71 15.34 1.60
N LEU A 456 -1.68 16.02 2.06
CA LEU A 456 -0.59 15.49 2.87
C LEU A 456 -0.36 16.40 4.08
N PRO A 457 0.17 15.89 5.20
CA PRO A 457 0.74 16.74 6.22
C PRO A 457 1.78 17.68 5.63
N TYR A 458 1.68 18.96 5.98
CA TYR A 458 2.56 20.02 5.49
C TYR A 458 4.05 19.72 5.69
N ASP A 459 4.38 19.10 6.84
CA ASP A 459 5.74 18.73 7.23
C ASP A 459 6.40 17.67 6.33
N LEU A 460 5.60 17.01 5.49
CA LEU A 460 6.12 16.11 4.48
C LEU A 460 6.66 16.86 3.26
N VAL A 461 6.37 18.14 3.05
CA VAL A 461 6.81 18.87 1.85
C VAL A 461 8.18 19.50 2.07
N VAL A 462 9.23 18.96 1.44
CA VAL A 462 10.62 19.38 1.67
C VAL A 462 11.11 20.40 0.65
N SER A 463 10.75 20.27 -0.62
CA SER A 463 11.13 21.28 -1.61
C SER A 463 10.15 21.38 -2.75
N VAL A 464 10.00 22.57 -3.32
CA VAL A 464 9.18 22.83 -4.50
C VAL A 464 10.07 23.47 -5.57
N GLN A 465 10.09 22.92 -6.77
CA GLN A 465 10.85 23.43 -7.92
C GLN A 465 10.07 23.24 -9.22
N VAL A 466 10.57 23.74 -10.34
CA VAL A 466 9.93 23.52 -11.65
C VAL A 466 10.36 22.16 -12.23
N SER A 467 9.42 21.47 -12.88
CA SER A 467 9.65 20.21 -13.58
C SER A 467 10.24 20.45 -14.97
N GLY A 468 11.48 20.00 -15.21
CA GLY A 468 12.18 20.04 -16.49
C GLY A 468 13.50 20.84 -16.48
N ASP A 469 14.34 20.67 -17.50
CA ASP A 469 15.65 21.35 -17.66
C ASP A 469 15.54 22.85 -17.99
N ARG A 470 14.32 23.39 -18.06
CA ARG A 470 14.09 24.82 -18.31
C ARG A 470 14.06 25.56 -16.98
N ALA A 471 14.80 26.68 -16.91
CA ALA A 471 14.73 27.60 -15.78
C ALA A 471 13.31 28.21 -15.70
N GLY A 472 12.48 27.67 -14.82
CA GLY A 472 11.19 28.24 -14.44
C GLY A 472 11.25 28.87 -13.04
N ILE A 473 10.29 29.73 -12.75
CA ILE A 473 10.17 30.43 -11.47
C ILE A 473 8.96 29.83 -10.73
N VAL A 474 9.13 29.51 -9.45
CA VAL A 474 8.07 29.15 -8.52
C VAL A 474 7.71 30.37 -7.68
N LYS A 475 6.45 30.78 -7.75
CA LYS A 475 5.84 31.83 -6.94
C LYS A 475 5.31 31.23 -5.64
N LEU A 476 5.82 31.71 -4.52
CA LEU A 476 5.29 31.47 -3.18
C LEU A 476 4.33 32.63 -2.84
N ILE A 477 3.06 32.30 -2.56
CA ILE A 477 2.02 33.26 -2.16
C ILE A 477 1.86 33.21 -0.64
N THR A 478 1.96 34.36 0.02
CA THR A 478 1.79 34.46 1.48
C THR A 478 0.37 34.90 1.88
N GLY A 479 0.03 34.80 3.17
CA GLY A 479 -1.25 35.25 3.74
C GLY A 479 -1.51 36.75 3.58
N SER A 480 -0.47 37.57 3.37
CA SER A 480 -0.58 38.99 3.04
C SER A 480 -0.78 39.25 1.54
N GLY A 481 -0.84 38.21 0.71
CA GLY A 481 -0.94 38.31 -0.75
C GLY A 481 0.38 38.64 -1.45
N SER A 482 1.49 38.71 -0.73
CA SER A 482 2.81 38.96 -1.30
C SER A 482 3.31 37.74 -2.09
N GLN A 483 3.88 37.98 -3.27
CA GLN A 483 4.46 36.94 -4.12
C GLN A 483 5.98 37.00 -4.03
N VAL A 484 6.60 35.89 -3.61
CA VAL A 484 8.06 35.75 -3.60
C VAL A 484 8.46 34.71 -4.64
N GLU A 485 9.45 35.03 -5.45
CA GLU A 485 9.87 34.22 -6.59
C GLU A 485 11.21 33.52 -6.33
N SER A 486 11.29 32.25 -6.70
CA SER A 486 12.53 31.47 -6.69
C SER A 486 12.45 30.32 -7.67
N SER A 487 13.58 29.88 -8.24
CA SER A 487 13.63 28.67 -9.07
C SER A 487 13.41 27.39 -8.25
N ARG A 488 13.66 27.46 -6.93
CA ARG A 488 13.47 26.38 -5.97
C ARG A 488 13.22 26.93 -4.58
N TRP A 489 12.35 26.28 -3.84
CA TRP A 489 12.06 26.53 -2.44
C TRP A 489 12.41 25.29 -1.63
N ILE A 490 13.08 25.46 -0.48
CA ILE A 490 13.48 24.37 0.41
C ILE A 490 12.99 24.70 1.82
N GLN A 491 12.37 23.72 2.45
CA GLN A 491 11.95 23.82 3.85
C GLN A 491 13.13 23.50 4.77
N ASP A 492 13.34 24.32 5.80
CA ASP A 492 14.35 24.09 6.84
C ASP A 492 13.83 23.22 7.99
N SER A 493 14.66 23.01 9.02
CA SER A 493 14.31 22.20 10.20
C SER A 493 13.19 22.80 11.06
N SER A 494 12.96 24.12 10.98
CA SER A 494 11.88 24.84 11.65
C SER A 494 10.56 24.77 10.87
N GLY A 495 10.60 24.34 9.61
CA GLY A 495 9.45 24.31 8.71
C GLY A 495 9.30 25.57 7.85
N ASP A 496 10.25 26.50 7.93
CA ASP A 496 10.24 27.75 7.18
C ASP A 496 10.90 27.58 5.80
N TRP A 497 10.56 28.46 4.86
CA TRP A 497 10.92 28.32 3.46
C TRP A 497 12.04 29.26 3.04
N THR A 498 13.09 28.67 2.48
CA THR A 498 14.29 29.38 2.05
C THR A 498 14.55 29.22 0.55
N LYS A 499 15.19 30.22 -0.03
CA LYS A 499 15.75 30.15 -1.38
C LYS A 499 17.15 29.53 -1.30
N PRO A 500 17.50 28.56 -2.15
CA PRO A 500 18.84 27.99 -2.17
C PRO A 500 19.87 29.08 -2.46
N LYS A 501 20.84 29.25 -1.56
CA LYS A 501 21.96 30.22 -1.64
C LYS A 501 21.59 31.70 -1.49
N SER A 502 20.41 32.04 -0.94
CA SER A 502 20.06 33.42 -0.60
C SER A 502 20.41 33.76 0.85
N LEU A 503 20.79 35.02 1.10
CA LEU A 503 20.95 35.61 2.44
C LEU A 503 19.65 36.28 2.95
N GLU A 504 18.58 36.21 2.15
CA GLU A 504 17.27 36.74 2.55
C GLU A 504 16.65 35.93 3.70
N ALA A 505 15.85 36.61 4.52
CA ALA A 505 15.14 35.98 5.62
C ALA A 505 14.19 34.89 5.10
N PRO A 506 14.06 33.75 5.83
CA PRO A 506 13.14 32.69 5.47
C PRO A 506 11.68 33.18 5.52
N VAL A 507 10.83 32.62 4.68
CA VAL A 507 9.39 32.84 4.75
C VAL A 507 8.81 31.91 5.81
N VAL A 508 8.21 32.48 6.85
CA VAL A 508 7.70 31.74 7.99
C VAL A 508 6.57 30.79 7.57
N ARG A 509 6.60 29.54 8.06
CA ARG A 509 5.61 28.49 7.79
C ARG A 509 4.16 28.99 7.81
N GLY A 510 3.79 29.72 8.86
CA GLY A 510 2.42 30.19 9.09
C GLY A 510 1.93 31.21 8.06
N GLU A 511 2.83 31.81 7.30
CA GLU A 511 2.48 32.79 6.27
C GLU A 511 2.26 32.16 4.91
N VAL A 512 2.68 30.92 4.66
CA VAL A 512 2.62 30.32 3.32
C VAL A 512 1.20 29.84 2.99
N LYS A 513 0.66 30.27 1.84
CA LYS A 513 -0.66 29.87 1.35
C LYS A 513 -0.60 28.97 0.13
N SER A 514 0.30 29.22 -0.82
CA SER A 514 0.46 28.33 -1.98
C SER A 514 1.77 28.50 -2.74
N PHE A 515 2.10 27.49 -3.54
CA PHE A 515 3.14 27.50 -4.56
C PHE A 515 2.52 27.32 -5.94
N ARG A 516 2.91 28.15 -6.91
CA ARG A 516 2.46 28.11 -8.32
C ARG A 516 3.59 28.48 -9.26
N LEU A 517 3.46 28.14 -10.55
CA LEU A 517 4.34 28.65 -11.61
C LEU A 517 3.95 30.05 -12.06
#